data_AF-A0A6M2BMP8-F1
#
_entry.id   AF-A0A6M2BMP8-F1
#
_cell.length_a   1.000
_cell.length_b   1.000
_cell.length_c   1.000
_cell.angle_alpha   90.00
_cell.angle_beta   90.00
_cell.angle_gamma   90.00
#
_symmetry.space_group_name_H-M   'P 1'
#
loop_
_entity.id
_entity.type
_entity.pdbx_description
1 polymer ?
#
loop_
_entity_poly.entity_id
_entity_poly.type
_entity_poly.pdbx_seq_one_letter_code
_entity_poly.pdbx_strand_id
1 'polypeptide(L)'
;MQRNPRGRPRKYSDELLVEAALRVMGRDGYKALTIRALADELGITHSALYTYVGAVEDIEKMAVHRLTSQLPLPHSSSVPALRQELLAYLHAAQRLLRLHPGVVLSRPGSAASGIFREISDAWNRALLPHVPNQRTLHLALGALVGTVLLIVEGERLLEPDSAGKRRKSSTGKPSANAAMQPIADRWLDDLVDLVLPELSIAKKGRKPASSRSRK
;
A
#
# COMPACT_ATOMS: atom_id res chain seq x y z
N MET A 1 29.03 -26.19 -33.34
CA MET A 1 28.64 -24.81 -33.67
C MET A 1 28.38 -24.05 -32.37
N GLN A 2 29.24 -23.08 -32.04
CA GLN A 2 29.04 -22.12 -30.96
C GLN A 2 28.03 -21.06 -31.39
N ARG A 3 27.25 -20.54 -30.44
CA ARG A 3 26.98 -19.09 -30.31
C ARG A 3 26.68 -18.78 -28.85
N ASN A 4 27.65 -18.16 -28.20
CA ASN A 4 27.42 -17.33 -27.04
C ASN A 4 27.64 -15.88 -27.47
N PRO A 5 26.70 -14.95 -27.27
CA PRO A 5 27.04 -13.57 -27.08
C PRO A 5 27.02 -13.29 -25.57
N ARG A 6 28.21 -13.25 -24.97
CA ARG A 6 28.44 -12.54 -23.70
C ARG A 6 28.10 -11.08 -23.93
N GLY A 7 26.86 -10.71 -23.63
CA GLY A 7 26.44 -9.31 -23.55
C GLY A 7 27.27 -8.61 -22.47
N ARG A 8 27.80 -7.42 -22.80
CA ARG A 8 28.44 -6.50 -21.86
C ARG A 8 27.55 -6.38 -20.61
N PRO A 9 28.08 -6.47 -19.38
CA PRO A 9 27.25 -6.36 -18.17
C PRO A 9 26.46 -5.06 -18.25
N ARG A 10 25.12 -5.17 -18.10
CA ARG A 10 24.23 -3.99 -18.10
C ARG A 10 24.78 -3.05 -17.03
N LYS A 11 25.20 -1.83 -17.42
CA LYS A 11 25.74 -0.84 -16.47
C LYS A 11 24.69 -0.40 -15.45
N TYR A 12 23.40 -0.64 -15.71
CA TYR A 12 22.29 -0.42 -14.80
C TYR A 12 21.52 -1.72 -14.62
N SER A 13 21.35 -2.16 -13.37
CA SER A 13 20.43 -3.24 -13.05
C SER A 13 18.99 -2.72 -13.09
N ASP A 14 18.05 -3.65 -13.32
CA ASP A 14 16.62 -3.39 -13.22
C ASP A 14 16.26 -2.74 -11.86
N GLU A 15 17.02 -3.01 -10.80
CA GLU A 15 16.85 -2.38 -9.49
C GLU A 15 17.16 -0.88 -9.51
N LEU A 16 18.24 -0.45 -10.16
CA LEU A 16 18.61 0.98 -10.22
C LEU A 16 17.56 1.80 -10.98
N LEU A 17 17.02 1.24 -12.07
CA LEU A 17 15.92 1.85 -12.84
C LEU A 17 14.67 1.99 -11.98
N VAL A 18 14.31 0.93 -11.25
CA VAL A 18 13.18 0.93 -10.32
C VAL A 18 13.36 1.96 -9.21
N GLU A 19 14.52 2.02 -8.56
CA GLU A 19 14.79 3.00 -7.48
C GLU A 19 14.69 4.45 -7.99
N ALA A 20 15.23 4.73 -9.17
CA ALA A 20 15.13 6.06 -9.76
C ALA A 20 13.67 6.41 -10.10
N ALA A 21 12.91 5.47 -10.66
CA ALA A 21 11.48 5.66 -10.93
C ALA A 21 10.68 5.93 -9.65
N LEU A 22 10.95 5.19 -8.57
CA LEU A 22 10.32 5.40 -7.26
C LEU A 22 10.62 6.79 -6.68
N ARG A 23 11.84 7.32 -6.87
CA ARG A 23 12.19 8.68 -6.44
C ARG A 23 11.45 9.75 -7.24
N VAL A 24 11.39 9.62 -8.57
CA VAL A 24 10.65 10.55 -9.43
C VAL A 24 9.16 10.55 -9.07
N MET A 25 8.54 9.37 -8.99
CA MET A 25 7.11 9.26 -8.65
C MET A 25 6.82 9.72 -7.22
N GLY A 26 7.71 9.45 -6.27
CA GLY A 26 7.54 9.85 -4.88
C GLY A 26 7.58 11.37 -4.68
N ARG A 27 8.41 12.08 -5.46
CA ARG A 27 8.58 13.53 -5.40
C ARG A 27 7.56 14.29 -6.23
N ASP A 28 7.35 13.87 -7.47
CA ASP A 28 6.64 14.64 -8.50
C ASP A 28 5.33 13.95 -8.96
N GLY A 29 4.99 12.81 -8.37
CA GLY A 29 3.82 12.01 -8.71
C GLY A 29 3.99 11.17 -9.98
N TYR A 30 2.99 10.32 -10.25
CA TYR A 30 3.01 9.38 -11.38
C TYR A 30 3.19 10.03 -12.75
N LYS A 31 2.61 11.22 -12.98
CA LYS A 31 2.66 11.89 -14.29
C LYS A 31 4.06 12.42 -14.63
N ALA A 32 4.93 12.59 -13.64
CA ALA A 32 6.30 13.06 -13.85
C ALA A 32 7.25 11.95 -14.34
N LEU A 33 6.86 10.68 -14.21
CA LEU A 33 7.66 9.57 -14.67
C LEU A 33 7.70 9.54 -16.20
N THR A 34 8.83 9.99 -16.75
CA THR A 34 9.11 10.04 -18.18
C THR A 34 10.53 9.53 -18.43
N ILE A 35 10.84 9.13 -19.67
CA ILE A 35 12.22 8.79 -20.06
C ILE A 35 13.17 9.93 -19.72
N ARG A 36 12.73 11.19 -19.86
CA ARG A 36 13.52 12.37 -19.51
C ARG A 36 13.84 12.45 -18.03
N ALA A 37 12.79 12.48 -17.22
CA ALA A 37 12.94 12.58 -15.78
C ALA A 37 13.79 11.41 -15.23
N LEU A 38 13.64 10.22 -15.80
CA LEU A 38 14.42 9.06 -15.39
C LEU A 38 15.90 9.15 -15.81
N ALA A 39 16.19 9.65 -17.02
CA ALA A 39 17.55 9.87 -17.48
C ALA A 39 18.27 10.94 -16.62
N ASP A 40 17.56 12.03 -16.32
CA ASP A 40 18.03 13.11 -15.45
C ASP A 40 18.30 12.59 -14.02
N GLU A 41 17.37 11.81 -13.45
CA GLU A 41 17.51 11.19 -12.12
C GLU A 41 18.68 10.18 -12.05
N LEU A 42 19.00 9.51 -13.16
CA LEU A 42 20.12 8.57 -13.25
C LEU A 42 21.45 9.23 -13.66
N GLY A 43 21.44 10.52 -14.04
CA GLY A 43 22.62 11.23 -14.52
C GLY A 43 23.16 10.69 -15.84
N ILE A 44 22.29 10.19 -16.73
CA ILE A 44 22.66 9.65 -18.04
C ILE A 44 21.93 10.37 -19.18
N THR A 45 22.39 10.16 -20.40
CA THR A 45 21.70 10.71 -21.58
C THR A 45 20.42 9.91 -21.88
N HIS A 46 19.41 10.60 -22.42
CA HIS A 46 18.20 9.95 -22.96
C HIS A 46 18.52 8.79 -23.89
N SER A 47 19.45 9.01 -24.83
CA SER A 47 19.85 7.99 -25.80
C SER A 47 20.43 6.75 -25.12
N ALA A 48 21.24 6.94 -24.06
CA ALA A 48 21.73 5.81 -23.27
C ALA A 48 20.58 5.09 -22.55
N LEU A 49 19.62 5.82 -21.99
CA LEU A 49 18.48 5.21 -21.29
C LEU A 49 17.62 4.34 -22.23
N TYR A 50 17.35 4.79 -23.47
CA TYR A 50 16.63 3.99 -24.49
C TYR A 50 17.29 2.65 -24.83
N THR A 51 18.58 2.46 -24.54
CA THR A 51 19.23 1.14 -24.70
C THR A 51 18.87 0.15 -23.61
N TYR A 52 18.32 0.62 -22.48
CA TYR A 52 17.95 -0.19 -21.33
C TYR A 52 16.45 -0.43 -21.21
N VAL A 53 15.62 0.52 -21.68
CA VAL A 53 14.17 0.52 -21.45
C VAL A 53 13.40 0.69 -22.75
N GLY A 54 12.44 -0.20 -23.00
CA GLY A 54 11.57 -0.15 -24.17
C GLY A 54 10.43 0.86 -23.99
N ALA A 55 9.80 0.83 -22.82
CA ALA A 55 8.70 1.73 -22.45
C ALA A 55 8.87 2.19 -20.99
N VAL A 56 8.43 3.41 -20.68
CA VAL A 56 8.48 3.93 -19.30
C VAL A 56 7.44 3.25 -18.41
N GLU A 57 6.35 2.79 -19.02
CA GLU A 57 5.26 2.05 -18.40
C GLU A 57 5.72 0.70 -17.84
N ASP A 58 6.71 0.05 -18.47
CA ASP A 58 7.29 -1.19 -17.97
C ASP A 58 8.04 -0.95 -16.65
N ILE A 59 8.76 0.18 -16.57
CA ILE A 59 9.49 0.59 -15.37
C ILE A 59 8.51 0.98 -14.26
N GLU A 60 7.44 1.71 -14.61
CA GLU A 60 6.34 2.01 -13.68
C GLU A 60 5.78 0.72 -13.09
N LYS A 61 5.47 -0.27 -13.95
CA LYS A 61 4.96 -1.57 -13.53
C LYS A 61 5.93 -2.29 -12.59
N MET A 62 7.21 -2.36 -12.95
CA MET A 62 8.24 -3.00 -12.11
C MET A 62 8.39 -2.31 -10.75
N ALA A 63 8.38 -0.98 -10.74
CA ALA A 63 8.51 -0.19 -9.53
C ALA A 63 7.32 -0.40 -8.58
N VAL A 64 6.10 -0.32 -9.12
CA VAL A 64 4.89 -0.52 -8.32
C VAL A 64 4.78 -1.96 -7.85
N HIS A 65 5.08 -2.93 -8.72
CA HIS A 65 5.09 -4.35 -8.33
C HIS A 65 6.06 -4.61 -7.17
N ARG A 66 7.23 -3.99 -7.16
CA ARG A 66 8.20 -4.11 -6.06
C ARG A 66 7.69 -3.50 -4.75
N LEU A 67 6.92 -2.42 -4.81
CA LEU A 67 6.29 -1.86 -3.62
C LEU A 67 5.17 -2.77 -3.11
N THR A 68 4.28 -3.21 -4.00
CA THR A 68 3.08 -3.95 -3.63
C THR A 68 3.34 -5.40 -3.31
N SER A 69 4.45 -6.00 -3.75
CA SER A 69 4.83 -7.38 -3.40
C SER A 69 5.06 -7.57 -1.91
N GLN A 70 5.23 -6.48 -1.15
CA GLN A 70 5.35 -6.47 0.30
C GLN A 70 3.98 -6.46 1.01
N LEU A 71 2.88 -6.26 0.28
CA LEU A 71 1.54 -6.27 0.84
C LEU A 71 1.08 -7.73 0.98
N PRO A 72 0.71 -8.18 2.19
CA PRO A 72 0.17 -9.52 2.35
C PRO A 72 -1.17 -9.63 1.61
N LEU A 73 -1.32 -10.72 0.87
CA LEU A 73 -2.55 -11.07 0.17
C LEU A 73 -3.31 -12.14 0.95
N PRO A 74 -4.64 -12.19 0.83
CA PRO A 74 -5.44 -13.16 1.56
C PRO A 74 -5.11 -14.58 1.10
N HIS A 75 -4.89 -15.48 2.04
CA HIS A 75 -4.61 -16.88 1.79
C HIS A 75 -5.50 -17.82 2.61
N SER A 76 -6.05 -17.37 3.75
CA SER A 76 -6.97 -18.18 4.54
C SER A 76 -8.43 -18.01 4.10
N SER A 77 -9.21 -19.08 4.29
CA SER A 77 -10.67 -19.07 4.17
C SER A 77 -11.38 -19.05 5.53
N SER A 78 -10.63 -19.08 6.64
CA SER A 78 -11.21 -19.00 7.98
C SER A 78 -11.34 -17.55 8.41
N VAL A 79 -12.51 -17.18 8.94
CA VAL A 79 -12.80 -15.80 9.38
C VAL A 79 -11.74 -15.24 10.34
N PRO A 80 -11.31 -15.94 11.40
CA PRO A 80 -10.31 -15.39 12.33
C PRO A 80 -8.96 -15.09 11.68
N ALA A 81 -8.48 -15.98 10.81
CA ALA A 81 -7.21 -15.77 10.11
C ALA A 81 -7.33 -14.69 9.02
N LEU A 82 -8.44 -14.67 8.28
CA LEU A 82 -8.70 -13.67 7.25
C LEU A 82 -8.79 -12.26 7.85
N ARG A 83 -9.35 -12.11 9.06
CA ARG A 83 -9.32 -10.85 9.81
C ARG A 83 -7.87 -10.42 10.13
N GLN A 84 -7.04 -11.35 10.60
CA GLN A 84 -5.62 -11.07 10.90
C GLN A 84 -4.83 -10.68 9.65
N GLU A 85 -5.06 -11.37 8.53
CA GLU A 85 -4.45 -11.04 7.24
C GLU A 85 -4.90 -9.64 6.77
N LEU A 86 -6.18 -9.28 6.94
CA LEU A 86 -6.69 -7.97 6.56
C LEU A 86 -6.05 -6.85 7.37
N LEU A 87 -5.92 -7.03 8.69
CA LEU A 87 -5.24 -6.07 9.55
C LEU A 87 -3.76 -5.95 9.19
N ALA A 88 -3.08 -7.07 8.92
CA ALA A 88 -1.69 -7.07 8.47
C ALA A 88 -1.53 -6.30 7.15
N TYR A 89 -2.48 -6.47 6.21
CA TYR A 89 -2.54 -5.74 4.97
C TYR A 89 -2.74 -4.23 5.17
N LEU A 90 -3.70 -3.82 6.00
CA LEU A 90 -3.97 -2.40 6.27
C LEU A 90 -2.75 -1.72 6.90
N HIS A 91 -2.10 -2.36 7.87
CA HIS A 91 -0.86 -1.86 8.46
C HIS A 91 0.29 -1.79 7.43
N ALA A 92 0.42 -2.80 6.55
CA ALA A 92 1.42 -2.78 5.49
C ALA A 92 1.17 -1.67 4.47
N ALA A 93 -0.08 -1.45 4.08
CA ALA A 93 -0.50 -0.38 3.19
C ALA A 93 -0.22 1.00 3.82
N GLN A 94 -0.49 1.18 5.11
CA GLN A 94 -0.19 2.40 5.85
C GLN A 94 1.32 2.70 5.89
N ARG A 95 2.16 1.68 6.16
CA ARG A 95 3.62 1.82 6.09
C ARG A 95 4.09 2.22 4.69
N LEU A 96 3.57 1.56 3.66
CA LEU A 96 3.91 1.85 2.26
C LEU A 96 3.54 3.29 1.89
N LEU A 97 2.34 3.74 2.26
CA LEU A 97 1.86 5.11 2.04
C LEU A 97 2.70 6.18 2.75
N ARG A 98 3.21 5.90 3.95
CA ARG A 98 4.12 6.79 4.68
C ARG A 98 5.49 6.88 4.01
N LEU A 99 6.01 5.76 3.51
CA LEU A 99 7.32 5.69 2.86
C LEU A 99 7.29 6.23 1.42
N HIS A 100 6.16 6.09 0.72
CA HIS A 100 6.03 6.44 -0.70
C HIS A 100 4.79 7.30 -1.01
N PRO A 101 4.79 8.56 -0.55
CA PRO A 101 3.67 9.47 -0.68
C PRO A 101 2.97 9.57 -2.03
N GLY A 102 3.76 9.85 -3.07
CA GLY A 102 3.26 10.06 -4.43
C GLY A 102 2.96 8.77 -5.20
N VAL A 103 3.25 7.60 -4.63
CA VAL A 103 3.23 6.31 -5.34
C VAL A 103 1.95 5.50 -5.06
N VAL A 104 0.95 6.00 -4.35
CA VAL A 104 -0.30 5.22 -4.12
C VAL A 104 -1.52 5.80 -4.81
N LEU A 105 -1.53 7.11 -5.08
CA LEU A 105 -2.58 7.77 -5.86
C LEU A 105 -2.33 7.60 -7.37
N SER A 106 -2.33 6.34 -7.82
CA SER A 106 -2.12 6.01 -9.23
C SER A 106 -3.21 6.58 -10.12
N ARG A 107 -2.83 7.02 -11.33
CA ARG A 107 -3.78 7.51 -12.33
C ARG A 107 -4.66 6.34 -12.81
N PRO A 108 -5.99 6.51 -12.95
CA PRO A 108 -6.83 5.50 -13.59
C PRO A 108 -6.30 5.09 -14.97
N GLY A 109 -6.20 3.78 -15.22
CA GLY A 109 -5.69 3.21 -16.47
C GLY A 109 -4.16 3.18 -16.59
N SER A 110 -3.41 3.58 -15.56
CA SER A 110 -1.95 3.35 -15.48
C SER A 110 -1.63 1.88 -15.19
N ALA A 111 -0.38 1.47 -15.42
CA ALA A 111 0.10 0.15 -15.03
C ALA A 111 -0.07 -0.09 -13.53
N ALA A 112 0.20 0.95 -12.72
CA ALA A 112 0.00 0.91 -11.27
C ALA A 112 -1.47 0.63 -10.88
N SER A 113 -2.42 1.27 -11.55
CA SER A 113 -3.85 1.05 -11.27
C SER A 113 -4.32 -0.38 -11.55
N GLY A 114 -3.66 -1.09 -12.47
CA GLY A 114 -3.92 -2.51 -12.72
C GLY A 114 -3.49 -3.39 -11.54
N ILE A 115 -2.30 -3.14 -10.99
CA ILE A 115 -1.78 -3.89 -9.83
C ILE A 115 -2.66 -3.67 -8.59
N PHE A 116 -3.04 -2.43 -8.29
CA PHE A 116 -3.94 -2.16 -7.16
C PHE A 116 -5.32 -2.80 -7.35
N ARG A 117 -5.80 -2.91 -8.59
CA ARG A 117 -7.03 -3.64 -8.91
C ARG A 117 -6.89 -5.13 -8.62
N GLU A 118 -5.80 -5.77 -9.02
CA GLU A 118 -5.55 -7.19 -8.74
C GLU A 118 -5.54 -7.49 -7.23
N ILE A 119 -4.91 -6.62 -6.44
CA ILE A 119 -4.89 -6.71 -4.96
C ILE A 119 -6.29 -6.55 -4.40
N SER A 120 -7.03 -5.53 -4.86
CA SER A 120 -8.43 -5.32 -4.48
C SER A 120 -9.29 -6.52 -4.82
N ASP A 121 -9.12 -7.10 -6.00
CA ASP A 121 -9.89 -8.26 -6.45
C ASP A 121 -9.59 -9.51 -5.62
N ALA A 122 -8.33 -9.69 -5.17
CA ALA A 122 -7.97 -10.76 -4.24
C ALA A 122 -8.72 -10.65 -2.91
N TRP A 123 -8.73 -9.45 -2.32
CA TRP A 123 -9.49 -9.17 -1.10
C TRP A 123 -10.99 -9.31 -1.29
N ASN A 124 -11.54 -8.83 -2.41
CA ASN A 124 -12.95 -8.99 -2.74
C ASN A 124 -13.32 -10.48 -2.82
N ARG A 125 -12.54 -11.30 -3.54
CA ARG A 125 -12.79 -12.75 -3.65
C ARG A 125 -12.74 -13.46 -2.29
N ALA A 126 -11.79 -13.11 -1.43
CA ALA A 126 -11.64 -13.74 -0.12
C ALA A 126 -12.76 -13.36 0.86
N LEU A 127 -13.21 -12.10 0.83
CA LEU A 127 -14.17 -11.58 1.80
C LEU A 127 -15.63 -11.72 1.38
N LEU A 128 -15.92 -11.77 0.07
CA LEU A 128 -17.30 -11.85 -0.45
C LEU A 128 -18.13 -13.00 0.15
N PRO A 129 -17.59 -14.21 0.38
CA PRO A 129 -18.35 -15.30 1.00
C PRO A 129 -18.78 -15.03 2.45
N HIS A 130 -18.15 -14.07 3.13
CA HIS A 130 -18.36 -13.77 4.56
C HIS A 130 -19.19 -12.51 4.79
N VAL A 131 -19.68 -11.87 3.73
CA VAL A 131 -20.43 -10.61 3.81
C VAL A 131 -21.75 -10.73 3.04
N PRO A 132 -22.79 -9.96 3.41
CA PRO A 132 -24.13 -10.15 2.84
C PRO A 132 -24.20 -9.92 1.33
N ASN A 133 -23.40 -8.99 0.79
CA ASN A 133 -23.38 -8.67 -0.64
C ASN A 133 -22.13 -7.85 -1.03
N GLN A 134 -21.86 -7.79 -2.34
CA GLN A 134 -20.73 -7.05 -2.92
C GLN A 134 -20.77 -5.54 -2.62
N ARG A 135 -21.96 -4.93 -2.51
CA ARG A 135 -22.07 -3.49 -2.20
C ARG A 135 -21.57 -3.18 -0.80
N THR A 136 -21.92 -4.01 0.17
CA THR A 136 -21.45 -3.91 1.57
C THR A 136 -19.93 -4.06 1.62
N LEU A 137 -19.39 -5.04 0.89
CA LEU A 137 -17.94 -5.25 0.80
C LEU A 137 -17.21 -4.05 0.20
N HIS A 138 -17.72 -3.51 -0.90
CA HIS A 138 -17.13 -2.36 -1.57
C HIS A 138 -17.09 -1.12 -0.66
N LEU A 139 -18.17 -0.86 0.07
CA LEU A 139 -18.23 0.24 1.04
C LEU A 139 -17.28 0.01 2.22
N ALA A 140 -17.22 -1.22 2.75
CA ALA A 140 -16.34 -1.57 3.86
C ALA A 140 -14.85 -1.44 3.49
N LEU A 141 -14.43 -2.04 2.37
CA LEU A 141 -13.05 -1.91 1.87
C LEU A 141 -12.73 -0.46 1.51
N GLY A 142 -13.67 0.26 0.90
CA GLY A 142 -13.52 1.69 0.61
C GLY A 142 -13.31 2.53 1.87
N ALA A 143 -14.07 2.27 2.94
CA ALA A 143 -13.92 2.95 4.22
C ALA A 143 -12.56 2.63 4.88
N LEU A 144 -12.13 1.36 4.88
CA LEU A 144 -10.84 0.94 5.44
C LEU A 144 -9.67 1.59 4.70
N VAL A 145 -9.64 1.49 3.37
CA VAL A 145 -8.58 2.07 2.54
C VAL A 145 -8.60 3.60 2.60
N GLY A 146 -9.78 4.21 2.49
CA GLY A 146 -9.96 5.66 2.59
C GLY A 146 -9.48 6.21 3.93
N THR A 147 -9.71 5.46 5.02
CA THR A 147 -9.23 5.83 6.35
C THR A 147 -7.71 5.78 6.43
N VAL A 148 -7.08 4.72 5.93
CA VAL A 148 -5.61 4.64 5.87
C VAL A 148 -5.03 5.82 5.10
N LEU A 149 -5.63 6.20 3.97
CA LEU A 149 -5.22 7.36 3.19
C LEU A 149 -5.40 8.68 3.97
N LEU A 150 -6.56 8.88 4.61
CA LEU A 150 -6.85 10.07 5.41
C LEU A 150 -5.87 10.25 6.56
N ILE A 151 -5.51 9.18 7.26
CA ILE A 151 -4.52 9.23 8.35
C ILE A 151 -3.18 9.71 7.81
N VAL A 152 -2.70 9.10 6.71
CA VAL A 152 -1.38 9.43 6.16
C VAL A 152 -1.34 10.84 5.57
N GLU A 153 -2.38 11.28 4.87
CA GLU A 153 -2.44 12.66 4.37
C GLU A 153 -2.59 13.67 5.50
N GLY A 154 -3.34 13.34 6.56
CA GLY A 154 -3.44 14.14 7.77
C GLY A 154 -2.07 14.34 8.45
N GLU A 155 -1.27 13.28 8.58
CA GLU A 155 0.11 13.36 9.09
C GLU A 155 0.97 14.34 8.26
N ARG A 156 0.82 14.34 6.93
CA ARG A 156 1.58 15.27 6.06
C ARG A 156 1.16 16.72 6.21
N LEU A 157 -0.14 16.97 6.31
CA LEU A 157 -0.65 18.34 6.47
C LEU A 157 -0.21 18.96 7.80
N LEU A 158 -0.02 18.13 8.84
CA LEU A 158 0.46 18.58 10.15
C LEU A 158 1.99 18.78 10.22
N GLU A 159 2.77 18.10 9.37
CA GLU A 159 4.23 18.26 9.27
C GLU A 159 4.71 18.55 7.83
N PRO A 160 4.39 19.72 7.25
CA PRO A 160 4.66 20.03 5.84
C PRO A 160 6.15 20.03 5.45
N ASP A 161 7.08 20.24 6.41
CA ASP A 161 8.53 20.38 6.17
C ASP A 161 9.32 19.05 6.22
N SER A 162 8.67 17.93 6.53
CA SER A 162 9.35 16.64 6.73
C SER A 162 9.78 15.94 5.42
N ALA A 163 9.21 16.33 4.28
CA ALA A 163 9.51 15.73 2.96
C ALA A 163 10.89 16.13 2.38
N GLY A 164 11.54 17.18 2.90
CA GLY A 164 12.75 17.76 2.28
C GLY A 164 14.01 17.82 3.14
N LYS A 165 13.93 17.67 4.47
CA LYS A 165 15.09 17.84 5.36
C LYS A 165 15.18 16.76 6.45
N ARG A 166 15.68 15.57 6.08
CA ARG A 166 16.42 14.74 7.04
C ARG A 166 17.79 15.37 7.30
N ARG A 167 17.84 16.46 8.07
CA ARG A 167 19.07 16.90 8.75
C ARG A 167 18.77 17.17 10.23
N LYS A 168 19.24 16.21 11.04
CA LYS A 168 19.60 16.28 12.46
C LYS A 168 18.92 17.37 13.29
N SER A 169 17.92 17.00 14.07
CA SER A 169 17.89 17.42 15.47
C SER A 169 17.22 16.36 16.33
N SER A 170 17.99 15.89 17.30
CA SER A 170 17.60 15.04 18.41
C SER A 170 16.98 15.92 19.50
N THR A 171 15.71 15.69 19.82
CA THR A 171 15.17 15.98 21.15
C THR A 171 14.21 14.85 21.51
N GLY A 172 14.49 14.14 22.60
CA GLY A 172 13.85 12.89 23.01
C GLY A 172 12.39 12.98 23.47
N LYS A 173 11.54 13.74 22.77
CA LYS A 173 10.08 13.60 22.86
C LYS A 173 9.61 12.79 21.65
N PRO A 174 8.77 11.75 21.83
CA PRO A 174 8.13 11.11 20.68
C PRO A 174 7.41 12.19 19.87
N SER A 175 7.58 12.19 18.55
CA SER A 175 6.83 13.11 17.70
C SER A 175 5.34 12.91 17.98
N ALA A 176 4.52 13.94 17.75
CA ALA A 176 3.06 13.82 17.88
C ALA A 176 2.52 12.60 17.11
N ASN A 177 3.18 12.25 16.00
CA ASN A 177 2.94 11.04 15.22
C ASN A 177 3.24 9.75 16.02
N ALA A 178 4.40 9.64 16.67
CA ALA A 178 4.76 8.47 17.50
C ALA A 178 3.84 8.27 18.71
N ALA A 179 3.28 9.35 19.27
CA ALA A 179 2.28 9.28 20.33
C ALA A 179 0.89 8.84 19.83
N MET A 180 0.58 9.07 18.55
CA MET A 180 -0.70 8.72 17.93
C MET A 180 -0.75 7.29 17.39
N GLN A 181 0.40 6.65 17.09
CA GLN A 181 0.45 5.29 16.53
C GLN A 181 -0.35 4.26 17.34
N PRO A 182 -0.23 4.17 18.69
CA PRO A 182 -0.98 3.18 19.47
C PRO A 182 -2.49 3.44 19.53
N ILE A 183 -2.92 4.66 19.16
CA ILE A 183 -4.33 5.04 19.03
C ILE A 183 -4.82 4.68 17.63
N ALA A 184 -4.01 4.96 16.60
CA ALA A 184 -4.30 4.61 15.22
C ALA A 184 -4.40 3.09 15.00
N ASP A 185 -3.51 2.30 15.61
CA ASP A 185 -3.52 0.83 15.50
C ASP A 185 -4.79 0.23 16.11
N ARG A 186 -5.19 0.70 17.30
CA ARG A 186 -6.46 0.28 17.93
C ARG A 186 -7.69 0.67 17.13
N TRP A 187 -7.62 1.82 16.46
CA TRP A 187 -8.74 2.32 15.68
C TRP A 187 -8.99 1.51 14.40
N LEU A 188 -7.94 0.91 13.79
CA LEU A 188 -8.11 0.00 12.65
C LEU A 188 -8.84 -1.29 13.05
N ASP A 189 -8.52 -1.87 14.21
CA ASP A 189 -9.25 -3.01 14.76
C ASP A 189 -10.74 -2.67 14.98
N ASP A 190 -11.02 -1.53 15.63
CA ASP A 190 -12.40 -1.07 15.87
C ASP A 190 -13.14 -0.80 14.56
N LEU A 191 -12.46 -0.25 13.55
CA LEU A 191 -13.04 0.05 12.25
C LEU A 191 -13.34 -1.23 11.46
N VAL A 192 -12.47 -2.24 11.49
CA VAL A 192 -12.74 -3.56 10.90
C VAL A 192 -13.98 -4.17 11.56
N ASP A 193 -14.07 -4.14 12.89
CA ASP A 193 -15.21 -4.67 13.62
C ASP A 193 -16.52 -3.90 13.31
N LEU A 194 -16.43 -2.59 13.06
CA LEU A 194 -17.56 -1.75 12.69
C LEU A 194 -18.05 -2.01 11.26
N VAL A 195 -17.14 -2.08 10.28
CA VAL A 195 -17.50 -2.15 8.85
C VAL A 195 -17.63 -3.58 8.33
N LEU A 196 -17.02 -4.55 9.02
CA LEU A 196 -17.07 -5.98 8.73
C LEU A 196 -17.38 -6.76 10.02
N PRO A 197 -18.59 -6.59 10.60
CA PRO A 197 -18.96 -7.24 11.86
C PRO A 197 -18.90 -8.77 11.79
N GLU A 198 -19.07 -9.35 10.60
CA GLU A 198 -18.94 -10.78 10.34
C GLU A 198 -17.51 -11.32 10.56
N LEU A 199 -16.51 -10.43 10.50
CA LEU A 199 -15.13 -10.73 10.85
C LEU A 199 -14.81 -10.47 12.32
N SER A 200 -15.70 -9.82 13.08
CA SER A 200 -15.42 -9.49 14.48
C SER A 200 -15.26 -10.75 15.32
N ILE A 201 -14.26 -10.74 16.20
CA ILE A 201 -13.99 -11.85 17.13
C ILE A 201 -14.87 -11.73 18.39
N ALA A 202 -15.77 -10.74 18.46
CA ALA A 202 -16.64 -10.49 19.62
C ALA A 202 -17.66 -11.63 19.87
N LYS A 203 -17.24 -12.58 20.71
CA LYS A 203 -18.02 -13.53 21.54
C LYS A 203 -19.37 -14.01 20.97
N LYS A 204 -19.34 -15.12 20.23
CA LYS A 204 -20.39 -16.16 20.35
C LYS A 204 -20.42 -16.67 21.80
N GLY A 205 -21.15 -15.98 22.70
CA GLY A 205 -21.09 -16.35 24.12
C GLY A 205 -21.80 -15.42 25.10
N ARG A 206 -23.08 -15.10 24.85
CA ARG A 206 -24.00 -14.75 25.95
C ARG A 206 -25.35 -15.39 25.65
N LYS A 207 -25.59 -16.59 26.19
CA LYS A 207 -26.95 -17.13 26.33
C LYS A 207 -27.79 -16.07 27.05
N PRO A 208 -29.03 -15.77 26.63
CA PRO A 208 -29.92 -14.96 27.43
C PRO A 208 -30.10 -15.67 28.77
N ALA A 209 -29.83 -14.97 29.87
CA ALA A 209 -30.13 -15.47 31.21
C ALA A 209 -31.61 -15.81 31.25
N SER A 210 -31.91 -17.08 31.51
CA SER A 210 -33.25 -17.59 31.74
C SER A 210 -34.01 -16.64 32.66
N SER A 211 -35.18 -16.18 32.21
CA SER A 211 -36.17 -15.54 33.07
C SER A 211 -36.54 -16.52 34.18
N ARG A 212 -35.91 -16.35 35.34
CA ARG A 212 -36.38 -16.98 36.57
C ARG A 212 -37.74 -16.39 36.89
N SER A 213 -38.75 -17.24 36.72
CA SER A 213 -40.04 -17.21 37.39
C SER A 213 -39.97 -16.47 38.73
N ARG A 214 -40.79 -15.44 38.88
CA ARG A 214 -41.30 -15.03 40.18
C ARG A 214 -42.82 -15.14 40.12
N LYS A 215 -43.27 -16.01 41.02
CA LYS A 215 -44.60 -16.25 41.57
C LYS A 215 -45.53 -15.04 41.55
#